data_AF-A0A0U5H6H0-F1
#
_entry.id   AF-A0A0U5H6H0-F1
#
_cell.length_a   1.000
_cell.length_b   1.000
_cell.length_c   1.000
_cell.angle_alpha   90.00
_cell.angle_beta   90.00
_cell.angle_gamma   90.00
#
_symmetry.space_group_name_H-M   'P 1'
#
loop_
_entity.id
_entity.type
_entity.pdbx_description
1 polymer ?
#
loop_
_entity_poly.entity_id
_entity_poly.type
_entity_poly.pdbx_seq_one_letter_code
_entity_poly.pdbx_strand_id
1 'polypeptide(L)'
;MSGSVRTSSSTDTARSSVFSESVTYEVKNKASNSCWACPRGRPQVCHVVPRDDLQTQLWIERGLIDFRISSHLNGIALCGSCHTEFDDAYDPWFSFMPADLDFFINFELRDRERRRQVALSGQAPRRRVPNANSYKQHQVDSGIIDSDSIGGLYTPYYLAPVSHRVSTFSTPRPWHGAPLASLRRAFLLLGSGRAQSIDKDQLQKLWRLKELYFSDDEIAVAENSPVETPSTPKRPAEEASDMGGSPAKRSCVEINRPGSGEAMDVDNVFASITEDNLKAHNMFNSSFTANDLMRRFTSTLRESPPV
;
A
#
# COMPACT_ATOMS: atom_id res chain seq x y z
N MET A 1 -38.47 -19.45 42.36
CA MET A 1 -37.09 -19.17 41.92
C MET A 1 -36.99 -19.61 40.47
N SER A 2 -37.19 -18.68 39.53
CA SER A 2 -37.11 -18.94 38.10
C SER A 2 -35.94 -18.17 37.53
N GLY A 3 -34.92 -18.90 37.08
CA GLY A 3 -33.74 -18.35 36.43
C GLY A 3 -34.05 -17.93 35.00
N SER A 4 -33.66 -16.71 34.64
CA SER A 4 -33.69 -16.23 33.26
C SER A 4 -32.29 -16.33 32.68
N VAL A 5 -32.13 -17.23 31.72
CA VAL A 5 -30.92 -17.44 30.93
C VAL A 5 -30.71 -16.21 30.05
N ARG A 6 -29.62 -15.48 30.26
CA ARG A 6 -29.17 -14.43 29.34
C ARG A 6 -28.54 -15.12 28.13
N THR A 7 -29.28 -15.16 27.03
CA THR A 7 -28.76 -15.47 25.70
C THR A 7 -27.77 -14.37 25.30
N SER A 8 -26.50 -14.73 25.20
CA SER A 8 -25.46 -13.92 24.57
C SER A 8 -25.77 -13.79 23.09
N SER A 9 -26.30 -12.64 22.69
CA SER A 9 -26.35 -12.25 21.29
C SER A 9 -24.91 -12.03 20.83
N SER A 10 -24.37 -13.02 20.12
CA SER A 10 -23.20 -12.85 19.25
C SER A 10 -23.56 -11.78 18.24
N THR A 11 -23.14 -10.56 18.53
CA THR A 11 -23.22 -9.46 17.59
C THR A 11 -22.12 -9.69 16.57
N ASP A 12 -22.54 -10.02 15.34
CA ASP A 12 -21.73 -9.83 14.15
C ASP A 12 -21.00 -8.50 14.30
N THR A 13 -19.67 -8.58 14.26
CA THR A 13 -18.81 -7.41 14.42
C THR A 13 -18.98 -6.56 13.19
N ALA A 14 -19.96 -5.66 13.20
CA ALA A 14 -20.10 -4.60 12.22
C ALA A 14 -18.70 -3.98 12.08
N ARG A 15 -18.15 -4.01 10.86
CA ARG A 15 -16.81 -3.49 10.56
C ARG A 15 -16.83 -1.98 10.82
N SER A 16 -16.62 -1.58 12.07
CA SER A 16 -16.63 -0.18 12.49
C SER A 16 -15.58 0.58 11.69
N SER A 17 -15.98 1.61 10.93
CA SER A 17 -15.06 2.49 10.21
C SER A 17 -14.16 3.32 11.14
N VAL A 18 -14.33 3.17 12.45
CA VAL A 18 -13.64 3.92 13.51
C VAL A 18 -12.54 3.05 14.12
N PHE A 19 -11.41 3.68 14.49
CA PHE A 19 -10.37 3.03 15.29
C PHE A 19 -10.93 2.51 16.63
N SER A 20 -10.26 1.51 17.21
CA SER A 20 -10.56 1.12 18.60
C SER A 20 -10.29 2.29 19.55
N GLU A 21 -10.93 2.26 20.73
CA GLU A 21 -10.70 3.27 21.77
C GLU A 21 -9.23 3.33 22.20
N SER A 22 -8.56 2.17 22.29
CA SER A 22 -7.14 2.07 22.62
C SER A 22 -6.24 2.77 21.60
N VAL A 23 -6.47 2.55 20.30
CA VAL A 23 -5.72 3.22 19.23
C VAL A 23 -6.03 4.71 19.21
N THR A 24 -7.29 5.09 19.41
CA THR A 24 -7.70 6.50 19.50
C THR A 24 -6.99 7.22 20.66
N TYR A 25 -6.91 6.59 21.83
CA TYR A 25 -6.19 7.12 22.98
C TYR A 25 -4.69 7.25 22.70
N GLU A 26 -4.07 6.22 22.12
CA GLU A 26 -2.65 6.23 21.79
C GLU A 26 -2.28 7.38 20.82
N VAL A 27 -3.04 7.54 19.73
CA VAL A 27 -2.80 8.60 18.73
C VAL A 27 -2.96 9.99 19.36
N LYS A 28 -4.00 10.19 20.18
CA LYS A 28 -4.20 11.46 20.90
C LYS A 28 -3.09 11.75 21.89
N ASN A 29 -2.62 10.73 22.62
CA ASN A 29 -1.52 10.87 23.58
C ASN A 29 -0.22 11.30 22.88
N LYS A 30 0.11 10.67 21.74
CA LYS A 30 1.27 11.05 20.92
C LYS A 30 1.16 12.47 20.36
N ALA A 31 -0.04 12.97 20.12
CA ALA A 31 -0.30 14.35 19.70
C ALA A 31 -0.53 15.32 20.88
N SER A 32 -0.20 14.91 22.11
CA SER A 32 -0.39 15.71 23.34
C SER A 32 -1.83 16.23 23.51
N ASN A 33 -2.82 15.43 23.13
CA ASN A 33 -4.25 15.80 23.11
C ASN A 33 -4.57 17.07 22.32
N SER A 34 -3.75 17.43 21.35
CA SER A 34 -3.90 18.60 20.49
C SER A 34 -4.08 18.20 19.02
N CYS A 35 -4.59 19.13 18.21
CA CYS A 35 -4.60 18.96 16.77
C CYS A 35 -3.16 19.04 16.26
N TRP A 36 -2.74 18.02 15.51
CA TRP A 36 -1.40 17.93 14.94
C TRP A 36 -1.10 19.08 13.97
N ALA A 37 -2.11 19.48 13.18
CA ALA A 37 -1.97 20.47 12.13
C ALA A 37 -2.01 21.92 12.64
N CYS A 38 -2.89 22.23 13.59
CA CYS A 38 -3.10 23.62 14.05
C CYS A 38 -3.36 23.71 15.56
N PRO A 39 -3.19 24.88 16.20
CA PRO A 39 -3.35 25.01 17.66
C PRO A 39 -4.81 25.04 18.14
N ARG A 40 -5.79 24.73 17.27
CA ARG A 40 -7.22 24.96 17.56
C ARG A 40 -7.95 23.66 17.81
N GLY A 41 -8.84 23.69 18.80
CA GLY A 41 -9.89 22.68 19.00
C GLY A 41 -9.39 21.36 19.58
N ARG A 42 -10.33 20.54 20.04
CA ARG A 42 -10.04 19.18 20.51
C ARG A 42 -9.87 18.24 19.32
N PRO A 43 -8.86 17.36 19.31
CA PRO A 43 -8.65 16.46 18.20
C PRO A 43 -9.64 15.29 18.19
N GLN A 44 -10.04 14.94 16.97
CA GLN A 44 -10.57 13.65 16.56
C GLN A 44 -9.43 12.86 15.92
N VAL A 45 -9.53 11.52 15.91
CA VAL A 45 -8.53 10.67 15.26
C VAL A 45 -9.11 10.19 13.94
N CYS A 46 -8.37 10.40 12.85
CA CYS A 46 -8.76 9.93 11.53
C CYS A 46 -7.67 9.05 10.91
N HIS A 47 -8.08 8.24 9.94
CA HIS A 47 -7.18 7.36 9.19
C HIS A 47 -6.49 8.18 8.10
N VAL A 48 -5.16 8.07 7.99
CA VAL A 48 -4.39 8.73 6.92
C VAL A 48 -4.63 8.03 5.58
N VAL A 49 -4.57 6.69 5.58
CA VAL A 49 -5.09 5.83 4.52
C VAL A 49 -6.48 5.35 4.94
N PRO A 50 -7.57 5.82 4.30
CA PRO A 50 -8.92 5.43 4.64
C PRO A 50 -9.10 3.91 4.59
N ARG A 51 -9.93 3.36 5.50
CA ARG A 51 -10.23 1.92 5.53
C ARG A 51 -10.81 1.41 4.21
N ASP A 52 -11.62 2.24 3.57
CA ASP A 52 -12.32 1.93 2.32
C ASP A 52 -11.57 2.46 1.09
N ASP A 53 -10.28 2.79 1.22
CA ASP A 53 -9.45 3.15 0.07
C ASP A 53 -9.28 1.92 -0.84
N LEU A 54 -9.92 2.01 -2.01
CA LEU A 54 -9.94 0.96 -3.03
C LEU A 54 -8.55 0.61 -3.57
N GLN A 55 -7.54 1.47 -3.39
CA GLN A 55 -6.16 1.21 -3.80
C GLN A 55 -5.32 0.54 -2.71
N THR A 56 -5.84 0.34 -1.50
CA THR A 56 -5.07 -0.25 -0.39
C THR A 56 -4.47 -1.60 -0.77
N GLN A 57 -5.26 -2.46 -1.43
CA GLN A 57 -4.82 -3.78 -1.84
C GLN A 57 -3.65 -3.71 -2.85
N LEU A 58 -3.72 -2.80 -3.82
CA LEU A 58 -2.66 -2.57 -4.80
C LEU A 58 -1.34 -2.17 -4.13
N TRP A 59 -1.41 -1.37 -3.06
CA TRP A 59 -0.23 -0.94 -2.31
C TRP A 59 0.35 -2.06 -1.46
N ILE A 60 -0.50 -2.92 -0.87
CA ILE A 60 -0.06 -4.13 -0.16
C ILE A 60 0.65 -5.09 -1.11
N GLU A 61 0.08 -5.36 -2.28
CA GLU A 61 0.65 -6.25 -3.29
C GLU A 61 2.01 -5.75 -3.81
N ARG A 62 2.19 -4.43 -3.90
CA ARG A 62 3.48 -3.82 -4.22
C ARG A 62 4.47 -3.77 -3.06
N GLY A 63 4.08 -4.21 -1.86
CA GLY A 63 4.92 -4.14 -0.66
C GLY A 63 5.17 -2.71 -0.16
N LEU A 64 4.24 -1.78 -0.46
CA LEU A 64 4.31 -0.38 -0.06
C LEU A 64 3.59 -0.08 1.27
N ILE A 65 2.81 -1.03 1.78
CA ILE A 65 2.19 -0.93 3.12
C ILE A 65 2.78 -2.03 3.99
N ASP A 66 3.56 -1.62 5.00
CA ASP A 66 4.22 -2.49 5.98
C ASP A 66 3.57 -2.42 7.38
N PHE A 67 2.43 -1.74 7.50
CA PHE A 67 1.69 -1.53 8.73
C PHE A 67 0.23 -1.99 8.59
N ARG A 68 -0.44 -2.22 9.73
CA ARG A 68 -1.88 -2.50 9.74
C ARG A 68 -2.66 -1.20 9.60
N ILE A 69 -3.62 -1.14 8.69
CA ILE A 69 -4.49 0.03 8.47
C ILE A 69 -5.22 0.47 9.75
N SER A 70 -5.55 -0.48 10.63
CA SER A 70 -6.21 -0.22 11.92
C SER A 70 -5.27 0.16 13.07
N SER A 71 -3.95 0.24 12.83
CA SER A 71 -2.96 0.59 13.86
C SER A 71 -2.81 2.10 14.04
N HIS A 72 -2.24 2.52 15.16
CA HIS A 72 -1.90 3.92 15.42
C HIS A 72 -0.96 4.52 14.36
N LEU A 73 -0.17 3.69 13.65
CA LEU A 73 0.73 4.17 12.59
C LEU A 73 -0.02 4.78 11.40
N ASN A 74 -1.31 4.48 11.25
CA ASN A 74 -2.18 5.08 10.23
C ASN A 74 -3.07 6.19 10.81
N GLY A 75 -2.85 6.59 12.06
CA GLY A 75 -3.69 7.56 12.77
C GLY A 75 -3.08 8.96 12.80
N ILE A 76 -3.93 9.97 12.64
CA ILE A 76 -3.57 11.37 12.87
C ILE A 76 -4.64 12.07 13.71
N ALA A 77 -4.21 12.91 14.66
CA ALA A 77 -5.08 13.67 15.54
C ALA A 77 -5.36 15.06 14.94
N LEU A 78 -6.58 15.34 14.50
CA LEU A 78 -6.97 16.61 13.86
C LEU A 78 -8.22 17.18 14.52
N CYS A 79 -8.31 18.51 14.68
CA CYS A 79 -9.57 19.14 15.09
C CYS A 79 -10.61 19.05 13.97
N GLY A 80 -11.90 19.23 14.31
CA GLY A 80 -13.00 19.07 13.35
C GLY A 80 -12.79 19.79 12.02
N SER A 81 -12.30 21.04 12.03
CA SER A 81 -12.02 21.77 10.79
C SER A 81 -10.89 21.15 9.96
N CYS A 82 -9.75 20.84 10.57
CA CYS A 82 -8.64 20.21 9.85
C CYS A 82 -8.99 18.79 9.40
N HIS A 83 -9.81 18.07 10.17
CA HIS A 83 -10.30 16.74 9.83
C HIS A 83 -11.20 16.78 8.59
N THR A 84 -12.16 17.70 8.53
CA THR A 84 -12.99 17.90 7.33
C THR A 84 -12.17 18.33 6.11
N GLU A 85 -11.24 19.27 6.29
CA GLU A 85 -10.32 19.71 5.22
C GLU A 85 -9.38 18.58 4.75
N PHE A 86 -9.03 17.66 5.67
CA PHE A 86 -8.20 16.50 5.38
C PHE A 86 -8.98 15.45 4.60
N ASP A 87 -10.18 15.08 5.04
CA ASP A 87 -10.93 13.91 4.56
C ASP A 87 -11.56 14.07 3.18
N ASP A 88 -11.66 15.30 2.65
CA ASP A 88 -12.14 15.52 1.27
C ASP A 88 -11.26 14.76 0.27
N ALA A 89 -11.81 13.69 -0.28
CA ALA A 89 -11.11 12.78 -1.19
C ALA A 89 -10.97 13.34 -2.61
N TYR A 90 -11.81 14.31 -2.99
CA TYR A 90 -11.86 14.87 -4.34
C TYR A 90 -11.00 16.13 -4.43
N ASP A 91 -11.08 16.99 -3.41
CA ASP A 91 -10.35 18.26 -3.35
C ASP A 91 -9.86 18.52 -1.91
N PRO A 92 -8.85 17.78 -1.42
CA PRO A 92 -8.34 18.01 -0.07
C PRO A 92 -7.82 19.44 0.07
N TRP A 93 -8.25 20.12 1.13
CA TRP A 93 -7.76 21.46 1.46
C TRP A 93 -6.58 21.42 2.42
N PHE A 94 -6.35 20.26 3.02
CA PHE A 94 -5.22 19.98 3.88
C PHE A 94 -4.61 18.63 3.53
N SER A 95 -3.29 18.59 3.41
CA SER A 95 -2.52 17.37 3.29
C SER A 95 -1.17 17.54 3.97
N PHE A 96 -0.40 16.47 4.06
CA PHE A 96 0.94 16.52 4.61
C PHE A 96 1.78 15.40 4.01
N MET A 97 3.10 15.58 4.00
CA MET A 97 4.04 14.59 3.48
C MET A 97 5.39 14.70 4.21
N PRO A 98 6.27 13.69 4.11
CA PRO A 98 7.57 13.74 4.77
C PRO A 98 8.34 14.99 4.35
N ALA A 99 9.04 15.63 5.30
CA ALA A 99 9.79 16.85 5.04
C ALA A 99 11.06 16.61 4.19
N ASP A 100 11.55 15.37 4.18
CA ASP A 100 12.73 14.94 3.43
C ASP A 100 12.31 13.83 2.46
N LEU A 101 11.88 14.22 1.27
CA LEU A 101 11.53 13.27 0.19
C LEU A 101 12.77 12.61 -0.44
N ASP A 102 13.94 13.25 -0.35
CA ASP A 102 15.19 12.73 -0.90
C ASP A 102 15.62 11.45 -0.18
N PHE A 103 15.39 11.34 1.12
CA PHE A 103 15.56 10.10 1.88
C PHE A 103 14.78 8.93 1.25
N PHE A 104 13.50 9.14 0.91
CA PHE A 104 12.64 8.09 0.34
C PHE A 104 13.06 7.71 -1.08
N ILE A 105 13.43 8.71 -1.90
CA ILE A 105 13.94 8.49 -3.25
C ILE A 105 15.22 7.65 -3.20
N ASN A 106 16.20 8.06 -2.37
CA ASN A 106 17.46 7.36 -2.22
C ASN A 106 17.31 5.98 -1.60
N PHE A 107 16.30 5.78 -0.75
CA PHE A 107 15.96 4.46 -0.23
C PHE A 107 15.45 3.54 -1.34
N GLU A 108 14.47 3.99 -2.14
CA GLU A 108 13.90 3.17 -3.22
C GLU A 108 14.92 2.85 -4.30
N LEU A 109 15.77 3.80 -4.69
CA LEU A 109 16.86 3.54 -5.64
C LEU A 109 17.81 2.43 -5.15
N ARG A 110 18.17 2.44 -3.87
CA ARG A 110 19.00 1.39 -3.26
C ARG A 110 18.26 0.06 -3.15
N ASP A 111 16.96 0.09 -2.81
CA ASP A 111 16.16 -1.13 -2.73
C ASP A 111 15.96 -1.77 -4.11
N ARG A 112 15.76 -0.97 -5.17
CA ARG A 112 15.69 -1.44 -6.56
C ARG A 112 16.96 -2.18 -6.96
N GLU A 113 18.13 -1.57 -6.76
CA GLU A 113 19.40 -2.21 -7.07
C GLU A 113 19.57 -3.50 -6.27
N ARG A 114 19.24 -3.49 -4.97
CA ARG A 114 19.26 -4.69 -4.14
C ARG A 114 18.31 -5.78 -4.68
N ARG A 115 17.08 -5.42 -5.08
CA ARG A 115 16.11 -6.34 -5.67
C ARG A 115 16.63 -6.93 -6.98
N ARG A 116 17.29 -6.14 -7.82
CA ARG A 116 17.95 -6.59 -9.05
C ARG A 116 19.03 -7.64 -8.76
N GLN A 117 19.90 -7.39 -7.78
CA GLN A 117 20.94 -8.35 -7.38
C GLN A 117 20.36 -9.66 -6.82
N VAL A 118 19.30 -9.58 -6.01
CA VAL A 118 18.60 -10.76 -5.48
C VAL A 118 17.94 -11.56 -6.61
N ALA A 119 17.33 -10.90 -7.58
CA ALA A 119 16.76 -11.56 -8.76
C ALA A 119 17.84 -12.28 -9.59
N LEU A 120 19.00 -11.67 -9.80
CA LEU A 120 20.13 -12.29 -10.50
C LEU A 120 20.67 -13.54 -9.77
N SER A 121 20.49 -13.63 -8.45
CA SER A 121 20.82 -14.83 -7.67
C SER A 121 19.74 -15.93 -7.70
N GLY A 122 18.68 -15.75 -8.50
CA GLY A 122 17.58 -16.71 -8.63
C GLY A 122 16.56 -16.68 -7.48
N GLN A 123 16.62 -15.66 -6.61
CA GLN A 123 15.70 -15.50 -5.49
C GLN A 123 14.61 -14.48 -5.82
N ALA A 124 13.39 -14.71 -5.33
CA ALA A 124 12.29 -13.76 -5.49
C ALA A 124 12.53 -12.48 -4.66
N PRO A 125 12.75 -11.32 -5.30
CA PRO A 125 13.07 -10.10 -4.57
C PRO A 125 11.82 -9.50 -3.90
N ARG A 126 11.83 -9.39 -2.57
CA ARG A 126 10.79 -8.63 -1.84
C ARG A 126 11.17 -7.16 -1.73
N ARG A 127 10.22 -6.23 -1.94
CA ARG A 127 10.43 -4.79 -1.72
C ARG A 127 10.65 -4.50 -0.24
N ARG A 128 11.52 -3.54 0.05
CA ARG A 128 11.65 -2.95 1.39
C ARG A 128 11.20 -1.49 1.30
N VAL A 129 10.63 -0.97 2.38
CA VAL A 129 10.24 0.43 2.48
C VAL A 129 10.71 1.04 3.80
N PRO A 130 10.91 2.36 3.88
CA PRO A 130 11.18 3.00 5.16
C PRO A 130 9.95 2.97 6.06
N ASN A 131 10.13 2.45 7.27
CA ASN A 131 9.14 2.55 8.34
C ASN A 131 9.35 3.82 9.19
N ALA A 132 8.40 4.12 10.08
CA ALA A 132 8.43 5.29 10.95
C ALA A 132 9.74 5.43 11.76
N ASN A 133 10.26 4.32 12.30
CA ASN A 133 11.49 4.31 13.08
C ASN A 133 12.72 4.60 12.21
N SER A 134 12.82 3.99 11.03
CA SER A 134 13.94 4.22 10.12
C SER A 134 14.01 5.67 9.62
N TYR A 135 12.85 6.29 9.37
CA TYR A 135 12.79 7.70 8.96
C TYR A 135 13.17 8.64 10.11
N LYS A 136 12.66 8.38 11.33
CA LYS A 136 13.09 9.09 12.54
C LYS A 136 14.60 8.97 12.73
N GLN A 137 15.14 7.75 12.68
CA GLN A 137 16.55 7.49 12.94
C GLN A 137 17.45 8.23 11.96
N HIS A 138 17.11 8.25 10.67
CA HIS A 138 17.82 9.06 9.66
C HIS A 138 17.93 10.53 10.05
N GLN A 139 16.84 11.12 10.54
CA GLN A 139 16.82 12.53 10.96
C GLN A 139 17.56 12.77 12.27
N VAL A 140 17.57 11.80 13.20
CA VAL A 140 18.39 11.85 14.41
C VAL A 140 19.88 11.78 14.05
N ASP A 141 20.27 10.83 13.20
CA ASP A 141 21.65 10.65 12.76
C ASP A 141 22.18 11.88 11.99
N SER A 142 21.27 12.58 11.30
CA SER A 142 21.56 13.82 10.59
C SER A 142 21.52 15.08 11.47
N GLY A 143 21.24 14.95 12.77
CA GLY A 143 21.13 16.08 13.70
C GLY A 143 19.95 17.03 13.43
N ILE A 144 18.92 16.56 12.72
CA ILE A 144 17.74 17.36 12.35
C ILE A 144 16.70 17.38 13.47
N ILE A 145 16.56 16.26 14.20
CA ILE A 145 15.64 16.12 15.33
C ILE A 145 16.33 15.45 16.51
N ASP A 146 15.79 15.67 17.70
CA ASP A 146 16.22 15.00 18.92
C ASP A 146 15.77 13.53 18.96
N SER A 147 16.54 12.71 19.68
CA SER A 147 16.31 11.27 19.80
C SER A 147 15.00 10.92 20.54
N ASP A 148 14.47 11.84 21.34
CA ASP A 148 13.20 11.73 22.06
C ASP A 148 11.97 12.12 21.23
N SER A 149 12.15 12.63 20.00
CA SER A 149 11.03 12.96 19.09
C SER A 149 10.09 11.76 18.89
N ILE A 150 8.78 12.03 18.79
CA ILE A 150 7.77 10.98 18.60
C ILE A 150 7.86 10.29 17.22
N GLY A 151 8.58 10.87 16.26
CA GLY A 151 8.72 10.37 14.90
C GLY A 151 9.50 11.33 13.99
N GLY A 152 9.49 11.06 12.68
CA GLY A 152 10.11 11.93 11.69
C GLY A 152 9.30 13.20 11.43
N LEU A 153 9.90 14.19 10.77
CA LEU A 153 9.26 15.46 10.41
C LEU A 153 8.44 15.34 9.13
N TYR A 154 7.25 15.94 9.16
CA TYR A 154 6.35 16.04 8.03
C TYR A 154 5.88 17.47 7.86
N THR A 155 5.79 17.93 6.62
CA THR A 155 5.38 19.28 6.27
C THR A 155 3.87 19.31 6.02
N PRO A 156 3.09 20.08 6.80
CA PRO A 156 1.68 20.32 6.52
C PRO A 156 1.50 21.34 5.37
N TYR A 157 0.61 21.01 4.45
CA TYR A 157 0.25 21.81 3.28
C TYR A 157 -1.22 22.20 3.36
N TYR A 158 -1.47 23.52 3.45
CA TYR A 158 -2.79 24.11 3.38
C TYR A 158 -3.03 24.61 1.95
N LEU A 159 -3.97 23.99 1.25
CA LEU A 159 -4.12 24.10 -0.21
C LEU A 159 -5.15 25.19 -0.61
N ALA A 160 -5.63 25.96 0.36
CA ALA A 160 -6.52 27.11 0.14
C ALA A 160 -5.72 28.37 -0.27
N PRO A 161 -6.10 29.10 -1.34
CA PRO A 161 -5.31 30.20 -1.91
C PRO A 161 -5.10 31.41 -0.98
N VAL A 162 -5.88 31.54 0.10
CA VAL A 162 -5.93 32.76 0.92
C VAL A 162 -6.12 32.47 2.41
N SER A 163 -5.66 31.33 2.91
CA SER A 163 -5.74 31.09 4.35
C SER A 163 -4.51 31.67 5.05
N HIS A 164 -4.72 32.47 6.11
CA HIS A 164 -3.66 32.84 7.07
C HIS A 164 -2.96 31.61 7.69
N ARG A 165 -3.47 30.40 7.44
CA ARG A 165 -2.87 29.13 7.88
C ARG A 165 -1.65 28.74 7.06
N VAL A 166 -1.55 29.11 5.77
CA VAL A 166 -0.46 28.68 4.87
C VAL A 166 0.90 29.11 5.41
N SER A 167 1.08 30.38 5.77
CA SER A 167 2.36 30.86 6.31
C SER A 167 2.57 30.53 7.79
N THR A 168 1.49 30.39 8.56
CA THR A 168 1.59 30.26 10.03
C THR A 168 1.79 28.82 10.48
N PHE A 169 1.29 27.84 9.73
CA PHE A 169 1.21 26.46 10.20
C PHE A 169 1.94 25.44 9.31
N SER A 170 2.56 25.84 8.20
CA SER A 170 3.32 24.96 7.30
C SER A 170 4.70 24.53 7.81
N THR A 171 5.07 24.89 9.05
CA THR A 171 6.31 24.41 9.67
C THR A 171 6.29 22.88 9.79
N PRO A 172 7.38 22.17 9.44
CA PRO A 172 7.50 20.73 9.65
C PRO A 172 7.24 20.34 11.11
N ARG A 173 6.52 19.23 11.31
CA ARG A 173 6.12 18.73 12.64
C ARG A 173 6.41 17.24 12.75
N PRO A 174 6.79 16.75 13.94
CA PRO A 174 7.00 15.34 14.15
C PRO A 174 5.67 14.58 14.07
N TRP A 175 5.64 13.46 13.36
CA TRP A 175 4.51 12.54 13.34
C TRP A 175 5.02 11.10 13.45
N HIS A 176 4.32 10.32 14.27
CA HIS A 176 4.72 8.98 14.66
C HIS A 176 4.31 7.90 13.64
N GLY A 177 3.50 8.27 12.65
CA GLY A 177 2.90 7.30 11.74
C GLY A 177 3.82 6.83 10.62
N ALA A 178 3.30 5.87 9.85
CA ALA A 178 4.01 5.26 8.74
C ALA A 178 4.19 6.26 7.60
N PRO A 179 5.41 6.50 7.10
CA PRO A 179 5.63 7.47 6.03
C PRO A 179 4.84 7.16 4.76
N LEU A 180 4.68 5.88 4.41
CA LEU A 180 3.96 5.44 3.22
C LEU A 180 2.46 5.78 3.27
N ALA A 181 1.87 5.85 4.46
CA ALA A 181 0.51 6.37 4.63
C ALA A 181 0.42 7.83 4.20
N SER A 182 1.34 8.67 4.66
CA SER A 182 1.39 10.08 4.25
C SER A 182 1.68 10.25 2.76
N LEU A 183 2.57 9.42 2.19
CA LEU A 183 2.89 9.46 0.75
C LEU A 183 1.70 9.05 -0.12
N ARG A 184 0.92 8.05 0.29
CA ARG A 184 -0.36 7.69 -0.36
C ARG A 184 -1.30 8.88 -0.45
N ARG A 185 -1.40 9.66 0.63
CA ARG A 185 -2.20 10.90 0.67
C ARG A 185 -1.59 11.99 -0.20
N ALA A 186 -0.27 12.17 -0.12
CA ALA A 186 0.46 13.17 -0.89
C ALA A 186 0.36 12.96 -2.40
N PHE A 187 0.37 11.72 -2.88
CA PHE A 187 0.25 11.44 -4.32
C PHE A 187 -1.08 11.89 -4.94
N LEU A 188 -2.15 12.06 -4.14
CA LEU A 188 -3.39 12.67 -4.62
C LEU A 188 -3.18 14.13 -5.06
N LEU A 189 -2.21 14.82 -4.45
CA LEU A 189 -1.90 16.21 -4.76
C LEU A 189 -1.35 16.39 -6.17
N LEU A 190 -0.69 15.37 -6.73
CA LEU A 190 -0.12 15.41 -8.08
C LEU A 190 -1.20 15.59 -9.17
N GLY A 191 -2.44 15.18 -8.90
CA GLY A 191 -3.58 15.37 -9.80
C GLY A 191 -4.46 16.58 -9.43
N SER A 192 -4.17 17.27 -8.33
CA SER A 192 -5.00 18.36 -7.82
C SER A 192 -4.65 19.69 -8.50
N GLY A 193 -5.67 20.47 -8.86
CA GLY A 193 -5.49 21.86 -9.31
C GLY A 193 -4.87 22.77 -8.25
N ARG A 194 -4.82 22.34 -6.98
CA ARG A 194 -4.22 23.08 -5.86
C ARG A 194 -2.75 22.75 -5.64
N ALA A 195 -2.15 21.89 -6.46
CA ALA A 195 -0.73 21.56 -6.40
C ALA A 195 0.17 22.81 -6.45
N GLN A 196 -0.28 23.90 -7.07
CA GLN A 196 0.44 25.18 -7.13
C GLN A 196 0.83 25.77 -5.76
N SER A 197 0.17 25.36 -4.68
CA SER A 197 0.49 25.78 -3.30
C SER A 197 1.69 25.04 -2.70
N ILE A 198 2.27 24.08 -3.43
CA ILE A 198 3.41 23.26 -3.05
C ILE A 198 4.63 23.72 -3.85
N ASP A 199 5.79 23.74 -3.20
CA ASP A 199 7.05 24.04 -3.88
C ASP A 199 7.27 23.11 -5.09
N LYS A 200 7.73 23.67 -6.21
CA LYS A 200 8.00 22.92 -7.44
C LYS A 200 9.02 21.80 -7.23
N ASP A 201 10.06 22.03 -6.43
CA ASP A 201 11.05 21.00 -6.08
C ASP A 201 10.38 19.82 -5.37
N GLN A 202 9.54 20.12 -4.38
CA GLN A 202 8.82 19.08 -3.62
C GLN A 202 7.84 18.32 -4.51
N LEU A 203 7.13 18.99 -5.41
CA LEU A 203 6.27 18.33 -6.40
C LEU A 203 7.05 17.41 -7.33
N GLN A 204 8.21 17.85 -7.83
CA GLN A 204 9.06 17.04 -8.70
C GLN A 204 9.58 15.79 -7.97
N LYS A 205 10.04 15.94 -6.73
CA LYS A 205 10.47 14.81 -5.88
C LYS A 205 9.33 13.84 -5.61
N LEU A 206 8.15 14.35 -5.30
CA LEU A 206 6.96 13.53 -5.06
C LEU A 206 6.54 12.76 -6.32
N TRP A 207 6.59 13.41 -7.48
CA TRP A 207 6.32 12.77 -8.76
C TRP A 207 7.35 11.68 -9.07
N ARG A 208 8.64 11.98 -8.89
CA ARG A 208 9.72 11.00 -9.07
C ARG A 208 9.54 9.79 -8.16
N LEU A 209 9.17 10.00 -6.91
CA LEU A 209 8.94 8.91 -5.97
C LEU A 209 7.75 8.04 -6.39
N LYS A 210 6.67 8.65 -6.91
CA LYS A 210 5.54 7.91 -7.48
C LYS A 210 5.98 7.02 -8.63
N GLU A 211 6.77 7.52 -9.58
CA GLU A 211 7.31 6.67 -10.65
C GLU A 211 8.14 5.51 -10.08
N LEU A 212 9.04 5.80 -9.15
CA LEU A 212 9.90 4.79 -8.54
C LEU A 212 9.08 3.70 -7.80
N TYR A 213 7.87 4.00 -7.35
CA TYR A 213 7.03 3.01 -6.70
C TYR A 213 6.18 2.17 -7.65
N PHE A 214 5.76 2.72 -8.79
CA PHE A 214 4.75 2.11 -9.66
C PHE A 214 5.23 1.75 -11.07
N SER A 215 6.40 2.23 -11.51
CA SER A 215 7.01 1.83 -12.78
C SER A 215 7.78 0.52 -12.59
N ASP A 216 7.35 -0.53 -13.28
CA ASP A 216 7.88 -1.91 -13.16
C ASP A 216 9.01 -2.24 -14.17
N ASP A 217 9.58 -1.21 -14.80
CA ASP A 217 10.47 -1.31 -15.97
C ASP A 217 11.76 -2.15 -15.75
N GLU A 218 12.12 -2.46 -14.50
CA GLU A 218 13.42 -3.08 -14.18
C GLU A 218 13.34 -4.61 -13.93
N ILE A 219 12.15 -5.19 -13.69
CA ILE A 219 12.02 -6.64 -13.42
C ILE A 219 11.75 -7.44 -14.70
N ALA A 220 11.12 -6.83 -15.71
CA ALA A 220 10.81 -7.50 -16.99
C ALA A 220 12.05 -7.97 -17.78
N VAL A 221 13.24 -7.47 -17.45
CA VAL A 221 14.50 -7.86 -18.12
C VAL A 221 14.95 -9.28 -17.71
N ALA A 222 14.51 -9.78 -16.54
CA ALA A 222 14.87 -11.13 -16.08
C ALA A 222 14.05 -12.23 -16.78
N GLU A 223 12.84 -11.95 -17.26
CA GLU A 223 11.97 -12.93 -17.92
C GLU A 223 12.25 -13.09 -19.42
N ASN A 224 12.96 -12.14 -20.05
CA ASN A 224 13.27 -12.15 -21.48
C ASN A 224 14.71 -12.59 -21.82
N SER A 225 15.46 -13.15 -20.87
CA SER A 225 16.72 -13.80 -21.22
C SER A 225 16.43 -15.12 -21.94
N PRO A 226 16.93 -15.34 -23.18
CA PRO A 226 16.75 -16.61 -23.87
C PRO A 226 17.40 -17.70 -23.03
N VAL A 227 16.59 -18.61 -22.48
CA VAL A 227 17.10 -19.87 -21.95
C VAL A 227 17.65 -20.63 -23.15
N GLU A 228 18.97 -20.59 -23.33
CA GLU A 228 19.66 -21.54 -24.20
C GLU A 228 19.39 -22.94 -23.62
N THR A 229 18.53 -23.68 -24.31
CA THR A 229 18.25 -25.08 -24.01
C THR A 229 19.53 -25.89 -24.21
N PRO A 230 20.03 -26.60 -23.19
CA PRO A 230 21.13 -27.54 -23.38
C PRO A 230 20.66 -28.66 -24.30
N SER A 231 21.30 -28.77 -25.47
CA SER A 231 21.10 -29.86 -26.41
C SER A 231 21.34 -31.20 -25.74
N THR A 232 20.32 -32.04 -25.68
CA THR A 232 20.37 -33.42 -25.17
C THR A 232 21.33 -34.27 -26.00
N PRO A 233 22.31 -34.97 -25.40
CA PRO A 233 23.10 -35.94 -26.15
C PRO A 233 22.26 -37.21 -26.40
N LYS A 234 22.18 -37.62 -27.67
CA LYS A 234 21.60 -38.88 -28.12
C LYS A 234 22.27 -40.06 -27.41
N ARG A 235 21.47 -40.91 -26.76
CA ARG A 235 21.90 -42.23 -26.26
C ARG A 235 21.41 -43.31 -27.23
N PRO A 236 22.23 -44.32 -27.60
CA PRO A 236 21.81 -45.40 -28.49
C PRO A 236 20.85 -46.37 -27.80
N ALA A 237 19.94 -46.94 -28.59
CA ALA A 237 18.99 -47.96 -28.22
C ALA A 237 19.68 -49.33 -28.05
N GLU A 238 19.33 -50.07 -26.99
CA GLU A 238 19.44 -51.53 -26.93
C GLU A 238 18.27 -52.11 -26.10
N GLU A 239 17.93 -53.34 -26.42
CA GLU A 239 16.63 -53.99 -26.32
C GLU A 239 16.34 -54.70 -24.97
N ALA A 240 15.09 -55.14 -24.89
CA ALA A 240 14.33 -55.81 -23.84
C ALA A 240 15.00 -56.96 -23.06
N SER A 241 14.61 -57.11 -21.79
CA SER A 241 14.14 -58.40 -21.26
C SER A 241 13.24 -58.23 -20.02
N ASP A 242 12.39 -59.24 -19.86
CA ASP A 242 11.13 -59.36 -19.14
C ASP A 242 11.31 -59.83 -17.67
N MET A 243 10.19 -59.86 -16.94
CA MET A 243 9.87 -60.64 -15.72
C MET A 243 9.89 -59.91 -14.35
N GLY A 244 8.69 -59.45 -13.96
CA GLY A 244 7.89 -60.10 -12.90
C GLY A 244 8.26 -59.88 -11.42
N GLY A 245 7.30 -59.37 -10.64
CA GLY A 245 7.19 -59.68 -9.20
C GLY A 245 6.84 -58.51 -8.26
N SER A 246 5.59 -58.47 -7.79
CA SER A 246 5.12 -57.80 -6.56
C SER A 246 4.58 -58.89 -5.60
N PRO A 247 4.20 -58.64 -4.33
CA PRO A 247 4.51 -57.55 -3.38
C PRO A 247 4.79 -58.07 -1.92
N ALA A 248 5.31 -57.22 -1.02
CA ALA A 248 5.22 -57.43 0.44
C ALA A 248 5.20 -56.06 1.16
N LYS A 249 4.10 -55.63 1.79
CA LYS A 249 3.57 -55.91 3.16
C LYS A 249 4.34 -55.27 4.33
N ARG A 250 3.60 -54.44 5.09
CA ARG A 250 3.74 -54.02 6.51
C ARG A 250 4.75 -52.88 6.78
N SER A 251 4.54 -51.91 7.67
CA SER A 251 3.56 -51.80 8.77
C SER A 251 3.22 -50.33 9.09
N CYS A 252 2.02 -50.18 9.64
CA CYS A 252 1.55 -49.06 10.45
C CYS A 252 2.53 -48.74 11.59
N VAL A 253 2.81 -47.45 11.84
CA VAL A 253 3.09 -46.92 13.18
C VAL A 253 2.40 -45.57 13.31
N GLU A 254 1.35 -45.58 14.12
CA GLU A 254 0.66 -44.46 14.72
C GLU A 254 1.30 -44.23 16.10
N ILE A 255 1.65 -42.98 16.48
CA ILE A 255 1.68 -42.47 17.86
C ILE A 255 1.71 -40.93 17.81
N ASN A 256 0.59 -40.36 18.27
CA ASN A 256 0.34 -39.15 19.06
C ASN A 256 1.24 -37.89 18.96
N ARG A 257 0.56 -36.79 18.58
CA ARG A 257 0.81 -35.37 18.96
C ARG A 257 0.54 -35.17 20.47
N PRO A 258 1.13 -34.15 21.14
CA PRO A 258 0.48 -32.83 21.16
C PRO A 258 1.43 -31.59 21.25
N GLY A 259 0.86 -30.40 20.99
CA GLY A 259 1.46 -29.09 21.29
C GLY A 259 1.58 -28.18 20.06
N SER A 260 0.51 -27.49 19.65
CA SER A 260 0.20 -26.08 19.97
C SER A 260 1.10 -25.07 19.26
N GLY A 261 0.63 -24.59 18.12
CA GLY A 261 1.11 -23.39 17.42
C GLY A 261 0.00 -22.93 16.49
N GLU A 262 -0.75 -21.92 16.92
CA GLU A 262 -1.87 -21.33 16.18
C GLU A 262 -1.36 -20.73 14.87
N ALA A 263 -1.73 -21.37 13.76
CA ALA A 263 -1.54 -20.86 12.41
C ALA A 263 -2.72 -19.96 12.03
N MET A 264 -2.39 -18.85 11.36
CA MET A 264 -3.31 -17.83 10.87
C MET A 264 -4.32 -18.42 9.88
N ASP A 265 -5.59 -18.08 10.08
CA ASP A 265 -6.70 -18.38 9.19
C ASP A 265 -6.77 -17.28 8.10
N VAL A 266 -6.40 -17.65 6.87
CA VAL A 266 -6.34 -16.76 5.70
C VAL A 266 -7.27 -17.27 4.61
N ASP A 267 -8.45 -17.79 4.95
CA ASP A 267 -9.39 -18.32 3.96
C ASP A 267 -10.80 -17.79 4.17
N ASN A 268 -11.11 -16.59 3.63
CA ASN A 268 -12.49 -16.28 3.23
C ASN A 268 -12.66 -15.10 2.25
N VAL A 269 -11.82 -15.01 1.21
CA VAL A 269 -12.09 -14.15 0.03
C VAL A 269 -11.71 -14.88 -1.26
N PHE A 270 -11.92 -16.20 -1.32
CA PHE A 270 -11.74 -17.00 -2.53
C PHE A 270 -13.07 -17.61 -2.95
N ALA A 271 -13.91 -16.79 -3.58
CA ALA A 271 -14.90 -17.25 -4.54
C ALA A 271 -15.33 -16.08 -5.44
N SER A 272 -15.14 -16.27 -6.75
CA SER A 272 -15.69 -15.49 -7.86
C SER A 272 -14.86 -14.31 -8.39
N ILE A 273 -13.81 -14.63 -9.15
CA ILE A 273 -13.47 -13.87 -10.36
C ILE A 273 -13.26 -14.89 -11.49
N THR A 274 -14.15 -14.88 -12.47
CA THR A 274 -14.11 -15.74 -13.66
C THR A 274 -13.06 -15.26 -14.67
N GLU A 275 -12.59 -16.18 -15.52
CA GLU A 275 -11.55 -16.00 -16.55
C GLU A 275 -11.83 -14.85 -17.55
N ASP A 276 -13.06 -14.34 -17.62
CA ASP A 276 -13.43 -13.25 -18.53
C ASP A 276 -12.79 -11.90 -18.16
N ASN A 277 -12.45 -11.67 -16.89
CA ASN A 277 -11.81 -10.41 -16.46
C ASN A 277 -10.33 -10.30 -16.86
N LEU A 278 -9.66 -11.42 -17.16
CA LEU A 278 -8.27 -11.41 -17.64
C LEU A 278 -8.14 -10.95 -19.10
N LYS A 279 -9.20 -11.06 -19.91
CA LYS A 279 -9.19 -10.57 -21.31
C LYS A 279 -9.34 -9.05 -21.42
N ALA A 280 -10.03 -8.42 -20.47
CA ALA A 280 -10.23 -6.96 -20.49
C ALA A 280 -8.93 -6.18 -20.19
N HIS A 281 -8.02 -6.77 -19.40
CA HIS A 281 -6.80 -6.08 -18.95
C HIS A 281 -5.71 -5.97 -20.04
N ASN A 282 -5.87 -6.64 -21.19
CA ASN A 282 -4.93 -6.62 -22.31
C ASN A 282 -5.38 -5.74 -23.50
N MET A 283 -6.44 -4.94 -23.35
CA MET A 283 -7.00 -4.16 -24.47
C MET A 283 -6.41 -2.76 -24.67
N PHE A 284 -5.54 -2.28 -23.76
CA PHE A 284 -5.02 -0.91 -23.79
C PHE A 284 -3.48 -0.83 -23.81
N ASN A 285 -2.83 -1.78 -24.50
CA ASN A 285 -1.43 -1.59 -24.90
C ASN A 285 -1.35 -0.61 -26.08
N SER A 286 -0.43 0.33 -25.96
CA SER A 286 -0.24 1.52 -26.78
C SER A 286 -0.20 1.26 -28.29
N SER A 287 -1.29 1.57 -29.01
CA SER A 287 -1.25 1.98 -30.44
C SER A 287 -2.60 2.45 -31.03
N PHE A 288 -3.67 2.57 -30.25
CA PHE A 288 -4.96 3.01 -30.81
C PHE A 288 -5.03 4.52 -31.02
N THR A 289 -5.28 4.96 -32.25
CA THR A 289 -5.56 6.37 -32.56
C THR A 289 -7.04 6.68 -32.32
N ALA A 290 -7.39 7.95 -32.12
CA ALA A 290 -8.79 8.39 -31.98
C ALA A 290 -9.67 7.97 -33.18
N ASN A 291 -9.07 7.83 -34.37
CA ASN A 291 -9.75 7.34 -35.57
C ASN A 291 -10.13 5.85 -35.50
N ASP A 292 -9.34 5.03 -34.79
CA ASP A 292 -9.60 3.60 -34.64
C ASP A 292 -10.78 3.34 -33.68
N LEU A 293 -10.92 4.18 -32.64
CA LEU A 293 -12.08 4.16 -31.74
C LEU A 293 -13.35 4.58 -32.47
N MET A 294 -13.29 5.67 -33.25
CA MET A 294 -14.45 6.16 -34.00
C MET A 294 -14.99 5.13 -35.00
N ARG A 295 -14.11 4.42 -35.73
CA ARG A 295 -14.53 3.36 -36.67
C ARG A 295 -15.25 2.20 -35.99
N ARG A 296 -14.80 1.82 -34.79
CA ARG A 296 -15.38 0.72 -34.01
C ARG A 296 -16.79 1.02 -33.49
N PHE A 297 -17.08 2.27 -33.16
CA PHE A 297 -18.39 2.66 -32.64
C PHE A 297 -19.38 3.11 -33.73
N THR A 298 -18.91 3.46 -34.93
CA THR A 298 -19.81 3.75 -36.06
C THR A 298 -20.63 2.54 -36.53
N SER A 299 -20.16 1.31 -36.35
CA SER A 299 -20.96 0.12 -36.69
C SER A 299 -22.11 -0.14 -35.71
N THR A 300 -21.97 0.29 -34.45
CA THR A 300 -22.98 0.09 -33.40
C THR A 300 -24.11 1.11 -33.47
N LEU A 301 -23.88 2.27 -34.10
CA LEU A 301 -24.88 3.35 -34.23
C LEU A 301 -25.80 3.22 -35.45
N ARG A 302 -25.64 2.17 -36.27
CA ARG A 302 -26.45 1.96 -37.49
C ARG A 302 -27.66 1.02 -37.32
N GLU A 303 -27.85 0.43 -36.15
CA GLU A 303 -28.93 -0.53 -35.86
C GLU A 303 -29.97 0.00 -34.86
N SER A 304 -30.39 1.26 -35.02
CA SER A 304 -31.63 1.73 -34.40
C SER A 304 -32.70 1.89 -35.49
N PRO A 305 -33.80 1.13 -35.46
CA PRO A 305 -34.88 1.31 -36.43
C PRO A 305 -35.58 2.67 -36.19
N PRO A 306 -36.08 3.32 -37.26
CA PRO A 306 -36.75 4.60 -37.15
C PRO A 306 -38.12 4.43 -36.45
N VAL A 307 -38.47 5.45 -35.66
CA VAL A 307 -39.80 5.65 -35.04
C VAL A 307 -40.82 6.03 -36.09
#